data_AF-A0A3Q2WU75-F1
#
_entry.id   AF-A0A3Q2WU75-F1
#
_cell.length_a   1.000
_cell.length_b   1.000
_cell.length_c   1.000
_cell.angle_alpha   90.00
_cell.angle_beta   90.00
_cell.angle_gamma   90.00
#
_symmetry.space_group_name_H-M   'P 1'
#
loop_
_entity.id
_entity.type
_entity.pdbx_description
1 polymer ?
#
loop_
_entity_poly.entity_id
_entity_poly.type
_entity_poly.pdbx_seq_one_letter_code
_entity_poly.pdbx_strand_id
1 'polypeptide(L)'
;GRTDAETCSEGRPAEQLKNTQCSQDGALKVVKSRCDGQKVCEINAVLFGTSDPCYGIYKYVDTTYACFPAIHSVTCGDSLANLQCDEGQVLLIHRADYGRHDATTCSFNRPASQLQNVQCSKQINKVAESCNGKSSCTVKVSDSVFGDPCYGTYKYLEVAYSCHFADES
;
A
#
# COMPACT_ATOMS: atom_id res chain seq x y z
N GLY A 1 -14.38 5.44 -14.64
CA GLY A 1 -15.64 5.74 -15.33
C GLY A 1 -15.33 6.54 -16.57
N ARG A 2 -16.10 7.59 -16.86
CA ARG A 2 -15.82 8.62 -17.86
C ARG A 2 -16.56 9.90 -17.44
N THR A 3 -15.81 10.98 -17.25
CA THR A 3 -16.30 12.31 -16.87
C THR A 3 -16.15 13.35 -17.98
N ASP A 4 -15.43 13.01 -19.05
CA ASP A 4 -15.24 13.85 -20.24
C ASP A 4 -15.05 13.00 -21.52
N ALA A 5 -15.15 13.64 -22.69
CA ALA A 5 -15.09 12.95 -24.00
C ALA A 5 -13.66 12.85 -24.58
N GLU A 6 -12.68 13.55 -24.02
CA GLU A 6 -11.33 13.69 -24.59
C GLU A 6 -10.33 12.69 -23.96
N THR A 7 -10.41 12.48 -22.65
CA THR A 7 -9.52 11.59 -21.91
C THR A 7 -9.66 10.15 -22.42
N CYS A 8 -8.52 9.55 -22.76
CA CYS A 8 -8.42 8.20 -23.32
C CYS A 8 -9.37 7.95 -24.52
N SER A 9 -9.49 8.93 -25.43
CA SER A 9 -10.40 8.89 -26.60
C SER A 9 -9.77 8.40 -27.90
N GLU A 10 -8.44 8.40 -28.01
CA GLU A 10 -7.73 8.09 -29.25
C GLU A 10 -8.10 6.70 -29.81
N GLY A 11 -8.50 6.65 -31.08
CA GLY A 11 -8.91 5.43 -31.77
C GLY A 11 -10.23 4.82 -31.29
N ARG A 12 -10.99 5.50 -30.41
CA ARG A 12 -12.28 4.99 -29.89
C ARG A 12 -13.47 5.46 -30.74
N PRO A 13 -14.46 4.60 -30.99
CA PRO A 13 -15.72 5.01 -31.63
C PRO A 13 -16.44 6.08 -30.81
N ALA A 14 -17.02 7.07 -31.47
CA ALA A 14 -17.72 8.18 -30.82
C ALA A 14 -18.81 7.70 -29.83
N GLU A 15 -19.52 6.61 -30.16
CA GLU A 15 -20.55 6.02 -29.29
C GLU A 15 -20.00 5.59 -27.91
N GLN A 16 -18.74 5.15 -27.85
CA GLN A 16 -18.10 4.74 -26.59
C GLN A 16 -17.66 5.91 -25.71
N LEU A 17 -17.75 7.15 -26.22
CA LEU A 17 -17.29 8.38 -25.56
C LEU A 17 -18.45 9.29 -25.12
N LYS A 18 -19.69 9.00 -25.54
CA LYS A 18 -20.85 9.89 -25.32
C LYS A 18 -21.26 10.06 -23.86
N ASN A 19 -21.17 9.00 -23.04
CA ASN A 19 -21.58 9.07 -21.65
C ASN A 19 -20.43 9.59 -20.78
N THR A 20 -20.51 10.87 -20.42
CA THR A 20 -19.59 11.57 -19.51
C THR A 20 -20.13 11.73 -18.10
N GLN A 21 -21.25 11.08 -17.79
CA GLN A 21 -21.84 11.03 -16.44
C GLN A 21 -21.69 9.61 -15.87
N CYS A 22 -20.49 9.02 -16.04
CA CYS A 22 -20.20 7.67 -15.62
C CYS A 22 -19.11 7.64 -14.55
N SER A 23 -19.49 7.24 -13.34
CA SER A 23 -18.59 7.13 -12.20
C SER A 23 -18.67 5.73 -11.60
N GLN A 24 -17.55 5.22 -11.10
CA GLN A 24 -17.51 3.95 -10.39
C GLN A 24 -17.55 4.23 -8.89
N ASP A 25 -18.62 3.78 -8.24
CA ASP A 25 -18.73 3.87 -6.78
C ASP A 25 -17.65 3.03 -6.10
N GLY A 26 -17.10 3.57 -5.00
CA GLY A 26 -16.04 2.90 -4.24
C GLY A 26 -14.64 2.98 -4.86
N ALA A 27 -14.47 3.61 -6.04
CA ALA A 27 -13.16 3.73 -6.67
C ALA A 27 -12.11 4.39 -5.76
N LEU A 28 -12.48 5.45 -5.04
CA LEU A 28 -11.59 6.11 -4.07
C LEU A 28 -11.13 5.16 -2.97
N LYS A 29 -12.01 4.28 -2.47
CA LYS A 29 -11.65 3.31 -1.42
C LYS A 29 -10.62 2.31 -1.94
N VAL A 30 -10.78 1.85 -3.19
CA VAL A 30 -9.82 0.96 -3.85
C VAL A 30 -8.46 1.65 -3.99
N VAL A 31 -8.43 2.87 -4.53
CA VAL A 31 -7.18 3.65 -4.66
C VAL A 31 -6.50 3.86 -3.31
N LYS A 32 -7.24 4.30 -2.29
CA LYS A 32 -6.69 4.51 -0.94
C LYS A 32 -6.11 3.23 -0.35
N SER A 33 -6.87 2.13 -0.38
CA SER A 33 -6.41 0.84 0.12
C SER A 33 -5.15 0.34 -0.60
N ARG A 34 -5.03 0.63 -1.90
CA ARG A 34 -3.88 0.22 -2.69
C ARG A 34 -2.71 1.17 -2.49
N CYS A 35 -2.89 2.48 -2.43
CA CYS A 35 -1.80 3.46 -2.59
C CYS A 35 -1.41 4.23 -1.35
N ASP A 36 -2.32 4.44 -0.39
CA ASP A 36 -2.00 5.26 0.79
C ASP A 36 -0.84 4.62 1.57
N GLY A 37 0.12 5.45 1.97
CA GLY A 37 1.33 5.04 2.70
C GLY A 37 2.41 4.35 1.86
N GLN A 38 2.25 4.18 0.54
CA GLN A 38 3.32 3.66 -0.33
C GLN A 38 4.18 4.77 -0.93
N LYS A 39 5.47 4.46 -1.17
CA LYS A 39 6.35 5.31 -2.00
C LYS A 39 6.01 5.25 -3.48
N VAL A 40 5.62 4.07 -3.95
CA VAL A 40 5.25 3.79 -5.33
C VAL A 40 4.02 2.90 -5.29
N CYS A 41 2.99 3.25 -6.05
CA CYS A 41 1.76 2.48 -6.15
C CYS A 41 1.45 2.14 -7.60
N GLU A 42 1.07 0.89 -7.84
CA GLU A 42 0.52 0.47 -9.12
C GLU A 42 -0.97 0.11 -8.93
N ILE A 43 -1.81 0.73 -9.76
CA ILE A 43 -3.24 0.47 -9.84
C ILE A 43 -3.57 -0.10 -11.22
N ASN A 44 -4.35 -1.18 -11.22
CA ASN A 44 -4.87 -1.78 -12.44
C ASN A 44 -6.37 -1.51 -12.53
N ALA A 45 -6.88 -1.18 -13.73
CA ALA A 45 -8.30 -0.94 -13.97
C ALA A 45 -9.19 -2.14 -13.58
N VAL A 46 -8.66 -3.37 -13.59
CA VAL A 46 -9.34 -4.59 -13.15
C VAL A 46 -9.66 -4.58 -11.66
N LEU A 47 -8.91 -3.84 -10.83
CA LEU A 47 -9.14 -3.75 -9.37
C LEU A 47 -10.48 -3.10 -9.01
N PHE A 48 -11.07 -2.35 -9.93
CA PHE A 48 -12.31 -1.61 -9.71
C PHE A 48 -13.58 -2.41 -10.06
N GLY A 49 -13.44 -3.64 -10.54
CA GLY A 49 -14.51 -4.37 -11.22
C GLY A 49 -15.14 -5.51 -10.43
N THR A 50 -16.36 -5.27 -9.92
CA THR A 50 -17.41 -6.31 -9.81
C THR A 50 -18.69 -5.97 -10.60
N SER A 51 -18.87 -4.70 -11.00
CA SER A 51 -19.97 -4.25 -11.86
C SER A 51 -19.49 -3.16 -12.81
N ASP A 52 -19.91 -3.18 -14.07
CA ASP A 52 -19.62 -2.12 -15.04
C ASP A 52 -20.56 -0.92 -14.77
N PRO A 53 -20.02 0.28 -14.46
CA PRO A 53 -20.85 1.44 -14.13
C PRO A 53 -21.58 2.02 -15.34
N CYS A 54 -21.11 1.74 -16.56
CA CYS A 54 -21.70 2.22 -17.80
C CYS A 54 -21.31 1.29 -18.95
N TYR A 55 -22.14 0.28 -19.18
CA TYR A 55 -21.92 -0.73 -20.21
C TYR A 55 -21.74 -0.09 -21.60
N GLY A 56 -20.76 -0.59 -22.36
CA GLY A 56 -20.46 -0.11 -23.72
C GLY A 56 -19.65 1.19 -23.80
N ILE A 57 -19.40 1.85 -22.66
CA ILE A 57 -18.60 3.08 -22.60
C ILE A 57 -17.15 2.73 -22.26
N TYR A 58 -16.21 3.33 -23.01
CA TYR A 58 -14.79 3.15 -22.75
C TYR A 58 -14.39 4.01 -21.55
N LYS A 59 -13.84 3.36 -20.52
CA LYS A 59 -13.61 3.98 -19.21
C LYS A 59 -12.13 4.28 -18.99
N TYR A 60 -11.86 5.24 -18.11
CA TYR A 60 -10.55 5.52 -17.55
C TYR A 60 -10.62 5.65 -16.01
N VAL A 61 -9.46 5.60 -15.39
CA VAL A 61 -9.27 5.92 -13.97
C VAL A 61 -8.60 7.29 -13.93
N ASP A 62 -9.26 8.24 -13.29
CA ASP A 62 -8.70 9.54 -12.99
C ASP A 62 -8.59 9.68 -11.47
N THR A 63 -7.44 10.15 -10.99
CA THR A 63 -7.17 10.28 -9.56
C THR A 63 -6.13 11.36 -9.29
N THR A 64 -6.31 12.04 -8.17
CA THR A 64 -5.36 13.01 -7.63
C THR A 64 -4.76 12.46 -6.34
N TYR A 65 -3.49 12.70 -6.11
CA TYR A 65 -2.78 12.28 -4.91
C TYR A 65 -1.91 13.40 -4.36
N ALA A 66 -1.50 13.26 -3.10
CA ALA A 66 -0.51 14.11 -2.46
C ALA A 66 0.54 13.24 -1.77
N CYS A 67 1.78 13.72 -1.73
CA CYS A 67 2.87 13.07 -1.02
C CYS A 67 3.12 13.81 0.29
N PHE A 68 3.05 13.08 1.41
CA PHE A 68 3.36 13.61 2.73
C PHE A 68 4.68 13.02 3.23
N PRO A 69 5.51 13.79 3.96
CA PRO A 69 6.71 13.24 4.58
C PRO A 69 6.39 12.08 5.51
N ALA A 70 7.07 10.95 5.33
CA ALA A 70 6.96 9.77 6.17
C ALA A 70 8.34 9.13 6.35
N ILE A 71 8.58 8.58 7.54
CA ILE A 71 9.74 7.76 7.85
C ILE A 71 9.44 6.35 7.35
N HIS A 72 10.37 5.77 6.60
CA HIS A 72 10.27 4.40 6.13
C HIS A 72 11.33 3.53 6.78
N SER A 73 10.87 2.46 7.43
CA SER A 73 11.72 1.49 8.10
C SER A 73 11.56 0.12 7.44
N VAL A 74 12.68 -0.57 7.22
CA VAL A 74 12.73 -1.94 6.72
C VAL A 74 13.41 -2.80 7.77
N THR A 75 12.78 -3.90 8.16
CA THR A 75 13.34 -4.84 9.13
C THR A 75 13.22 -6.26 8.59
N CYS A 76 14.36 -6.96 8.52
CA CYS A 76 14.40 -8.33 8.01
C CYS A 76 13.70 -9.33 8.93
N GLY A 77 13.23 -10.44 8.36
CA GLY A 77 12.64 -11.55 9.11
C GLY A 77 13.56 -12.05 10.23
N ASP A 78 12.94 -12.47 11.33
CA ASP A 78 13.57 -12.92 12.59
C ASP A 78 14.29 -11.82 13.39
N SER A 79 14.16 -10.55 12.97
CA SER A 79 14.70 -9.39 13.70
C SER A 79 13.61 -8.62 14.47
N LEU A 80 14.02 -7.61 15.25
CA LEU A 80 13.12 -6.71 15.97
C LEU A 80 13.06 -5.36 15.24
N ALA A 81 11.86 -4.92 14.86
CA ALA A 81 11.62 -3.61 14.31
C ALA A 81 11.47 -2.62 15.48
N ASN A 82 12.35 -1.62 15.55
CA ASN A 82 12.30 -0.57 16.56
C ASN A 82 11.86 0.73 15.88
N LEU A 83 10.67 1.19 16.20
CA LEU A 83 10.09 2.45 15.74
C LEU A 83 10.15 3.45 16.89
N GLN A 84 10.60 4.67 16.60
CA GLN A 84 10.78 5.69 17.63
C GLN A 84 10.53 7.09 17.05
N CYS A 85 9.98 7.95 17.91
CA CYS A 85 9.86 9.38 17.73
C CYS A 85 10.64 10.11 18.82
N ASP A 86 10.87 11.40 18.60
CA ASP A 86 11.55 12.26 19.57
C ASP A 86 10.64 12.54 20.78
N GLU A 87 11.21 13.18 21.80
CA GLU A 87 10.50 13.52 23.04
C GLU A 87 9.25 14.38 22.75
N GLY A 88 8.14 14.04 23.41
CA GLY A 88 6.84 14.71 23.21
C GLY A 88 6.08 14.27 21.96
N GLN A 89 6.64 13.38 21.13
CA GLN A 89 6.00 12.88 19.92
C GLN A 89 5.51 11.44 20.06
N VAL A 90 4.51 11.10 19.27
CA VAL A 90 3.90 9.77 19.18
C VAL A 90 3.90 9.26 17.75
N LEU A 91 4.02 7.94 17.62
CA LEU A 91 3.99 7.21 16.37
C LEU A 91 2.57 7.23 15.77
N LEU A 92 2.50 7.56 14.48
CA LEU A 92 1.35 7.32 13.63
C LEU A 92 1.77 6.43 12.45
N ILE A 93 1.36 5.17 12.50
CA ILE A 93 1.61 4.19 11.43
C ILE A 93 0.63 4.45 10.29
N HIS A 94 1.16 4.76 9.11
CA HIS A 94 0.37 4.92 7.89
C HIS A 94 0.14 3.59 7.18
N ARG A 95 1.19 2.76 7.11
CA ARG A 95 1.17 1.47 6.43
C ARG A 95 2.23 0.53 6.97
N ALA A 96 1.91 -0.76 7.00
CA ALA A 96 2.86 -1.82 7.24
C ALA A 96 2.57 -2.99 6.29
N ASP A 97 3.59 -3.47 5.59
CA ASP A 97 3.52 -4.63 4.71
C ASP A 97 4.53 -5.68 5.16
N TYR A 98 4.09 -6.94 5.22
CA TYR A 98 4.94 -8.08 5.54
C TYR A 98 5.02 -9.04 4.35
N GLY A 99 6.23 -9.32 3.89
CA GLY A 99 6.45 -10.10 2.68
C GLY A 99 7.80 -9.80 2.03
N ARG A 100 7.81 -9.70 0.70
CA ARG A 100 8.94 -9.40 -0.17
C ARG A 100 8.42 -8.76 -1.46
N HIS A 101 8.88 -7.55 -1.74
CA HIS A 101 8.61 -6.79 -2.97
C HIS A 101 9.77 -6.78 -3.96
N ASP A 102 10.97 -7.17 -3.53
CA ASP A 102 12.15 -7.20 -4.38
C ASP A 102 13.16 -8.29 -3.94
N ALA A 103 14.08 -8.63 -4.84
CA ALA A 103 15.06 -9.69 -4.62
C ALA A 103 16.30 -9.24 -3.83
N THR A 104 16.47 -7.93 -3.60
CA THR A 104 17.69 -7.32 -3.07
C THR A 104 17.59 -6.97 -1.59
N THR A 105 16.42 -6.59 -1.10
CA THR A 105 16.14 -6.25 0.29
C THR A 105 16.24 -7.50 1.16
N CYS A 106 16.99 -7.41 2.27
CA CYS A 106 17.19 -8.51 3.21
C CYS A 106 17.66 -9.81 2.51
N SER A 107 18.59 -9.70 1.56
CA SER A 107 19.05 -10.81 0.70
C SER A 107 20.37 -11.46 1.14
N PHE A 108 21.09 -10.84 2.07
CA PHE A 108 22.42 -11.28 2.48
C PHE A 108 22.42 -12.73 2.98
N ASN A 109 23.30 -13.56 2.41
CA ASN A 109 23.44 -14.99 2.71
C ASN A 109 22.12 -15.80 2.59
N ARG A 110 21.20 -15.38 1.72
CA ARG A 110 19.96 -16.11 1.45
C ARG A 110 20.01 -16.88 0.12
N PRO A 111 19.49 -18.12 0.07
CA PRO A 111 19.35 -18.85 -1.19
C PRO A 111 18.46 -18.10 -2.18
N ALA A 112 18.79 -18.14 -3.46
CA ALA A 112 18.00 -17.48 -4.51
C ALA A 112 16.53 -17.92 -4.51
N SER A 113 16.24 -19.19 -4.19
CA SER A 113 14.88 -19.72 -4.08
C SER A 113 14.01 -18.98 -3.05
N GLN A 114 14.61 -18.42 -2.00
CA GLN A 114 13.89 -17.65 -0.97
C GLN A 114 13.66 -16.18 -1.36
N LEU A 115 14.27 -15.71 -2.46
CA LEU A 115 14.27 -14.31 -2.90
C LEU A 115 13.47 -14.06 -4.17
N GLN A 116 13.10 -15.11 -4.91
CA GLN A 116 12.43 -15.01 -6.23
C GLN A 116 10.99 -14.50 -6.15
N ASN A 117 10.26 -14.82 -5.08
CA ASN A 117 8.85 -14.43 -4.96
C ASN A 117 8.72 -12.98 -4.46
N VAL A 118 8.81 -12.04 -5.40
CA VAL A 118 8.68 -10.59 -5.18
C VAL A 118 7.24 -10.07 -5.23
N GLN A 119 6.28 -10.96 -5.45
CA GLN A 119 4.85 -10.63 -5.39
C GLN A 119 4.23 -11.06 -4.06
N CYS A 120 5.06 -11.53 -3.12
CA CYS A 120 4.62 -11.89 -1.80
C CYS A 120 4.45 -10.63 -0.96
N SER A 121 3.24 -10.11 -0.81
CA SER A 121 3.04 -8.98 0.08
C SER A 121 1.66 -8.99 0.69
N LYS A 122 1.62 -8.70 1.99
CA LYS A 122 0.39 -8.60 2.75
C LYS A 122 0.45 -7.37 3.63
N GLN A 123 -0.50 -6.47 3.41
CA GLN A 123 -0.75 -5.36 4.33
C GLN A 123 -1.22 -5.89 5.67
N ILE A 124 -0.66 -5.36 6.76
CA ILE A 124 -0.93 -5.79 8.13
C ILE A 124 -1.28 -4.61 9.02
N ASN A 125 -2.27 -4.80 9.90
CA ASN A 125 -2.68 -3.77 10.86
C ASN A 125 -2.00 -3.90 12.22
N LYS A 126 -1.40 -5.08 12.52
CA LYS A 126 -0.82 -5.39 13.84
C LYS A 126 0.24 -4.39 14.31
N VAL A 127 1.00 -3.78 13.39
CA VAL A 127 1.99 -2.75 13.74
C VAL A 127 1.28 -1.49 14.22
N ALA A 128 0.27 -1.02 13.49
CA ALA A 128 -0.53 0.14 13.89
C ALA A 128 -1.25 -0.11 15.23
N GLU A 129 -1.88 -1.28 15.40
CA GLU A 129 -2.53 -1.70 16.65
C GLU A 129 -1.57 -1.71 17.85
N SER A 130 -0.29 -2.06 17.61
CA SER A 130 0.71 -2.17 18.67
C SER A 130 1.44 -0.85 18.97
N CYS A 131 1.58 0.03 17.97
CA CYS A 131 2.53 1.16 18.02
C CYS A 131 1.88 2.54 18.01
N ASN A 132 0.67 2.71 17.47
CA ASN A 132 0.04 4.03 17.38
C ASN A 132 -0.10 4.67 18.78
N GLY A 133 0.22 5.96 18.87
CA GLY A 133 0.11 6.74 20.12
C GLY A 133 1.25 6.52 21.11
N LYS A 134 2.26 5.69 20.79
CA LYS A 134 3.46 5.50 21.62
C LYS A 134 4.64 6.30 21.08
N SER A 135 5.54 6.76 21.93
CA SER A 135 6.80 7.40 21.50
C SER A 135 7.84 6.39 20.98
N SER A 136 7.77 5.13 21.43
CA SER A 136 8.61 4.04 20.96
C SER A 136 7.84 2.72 20.95
N CYS A 137 8.14 1.86 19.97
CA CYS A 137 7.50 0.57 19.79
C CYS A 137 8.49 -0.45 19.22
N THR A 138 8.54 -1.64 19.81
CA THR A 138 9.33 -2.77 19.31
C THR A 138 8.40 -3.91 18.89
N VAL A 139 8.54 -4.38 17.64
CA VAL A 139 7.75 -5.48 17.10
C VAL A 139 8.65 -6.57 16.55
N LYS A 140 8.39 -7.83 16.93
CA LYS A 140 9.12 -8.98 16.36
C LYS A 140 8.63 -9.28 14.95
N VAL A 141 9.55 -9.35 13.99
CA VAL A 141 9.25 -9.67 12.60
C VAL A 141 9.29 -11.19 12.39
N SER A 142 8.13 -11.83 12.49
CA SER A 142 8.03 -13.28 12.27
C SER A 142 6.63 -13.73 11.85
N ASP A 143 6.56 -14.91 11.24
CA ASP A 143 5.30 -15.54 10.79
C ASP A 143 4.34 -15.83 11.96
N SER A 144 4.86 -16.05 13.16
CA SER A 144 4.04 -16.19 14.37
C SER A 144 3.29 -14.90 14.73
N VAL A 145 3.83 -13.74 14.38
CA VAL A 145 3.20 -12.45 14.67
C VAL A 145 2.29 -12.06 13.51
N PHE A 146 2.73 -12.16 12.26
CA PHE A 146 2.01 -11.60 11.12
C PHE A 146 1.23 -12.62 10.27
N GLY A 147 1.44 -13.91 10.52
CA GLY A 147 1.05 -15.01 9.63
C GLY A 147 2.03 -15.13 8.46
N ASP A 148 1.98 -16.27 7.76
CA ASP A 148 2.81 -16.51 6.57
C ASP A 148 2.02 -16.21 5.28
N PRO A 149 2.32 -15.12 4.56
CA PRO A 149 1.68 -14.83 3.28
C PRO A 149 2.19 -15.69 2.11
N CYS A 150 3.38 -16.32 2.23
CA CYS A 150 4.01 -17.04 1.14
C CYS A 150 5.08 -18.02 1.64
N TYR A 151 4.69 -19.28 1.83
CA TYR A 151 5.59 -20.30 2.32
C TYR A 151 6.87 -20.44 1.48
N GLY A 152 8.01 -20.61 2.16
CA GLY A 152 9.33 -20.79 1.52
C GLY A 152 10.01 -19.50 1.06
N THR A 153 9.35 -18.34 1.15
CA THR A 153 9.95 -17.04 0.85
C THR A 153 10.50 -16.40 2.12
N TYR A 154 11.73 -15.87 2.07
CA TYR A 154 12.27 -15.09 3.18
C TYR A 154 11.68 -13.69 3.14
N LYS A 155 11.07 -13.24 4.23
CA LYS A 155 10.26 -12.02 4.28
C LYS A 155 10.93 -10.91 5.09
N TYR A 156 10.45 -9.70 4.94
CA TYR A 156 10.79 -8.53 5.71
C TYR A 156 9.54 -7.69 5.96
N LEU A 157 9.63 -6.84 6.99
CA LEU A 157 8.62 -5.87 7.34
C LEU A 157 9.02 -4.50 6.77
N GLU A 158 8.11 -3.86 6.05
CA GLU A 158 8.23 -2.46 5.65
C GLU A 158 7.16 -1.65 6.39
N VAL A 159 7.57 -0.55 7.03
CA VAL A 159 6.66 0.34 7.77
C VAL A 159 6.85 1.76 7.30
N ALA A 160 5.75 2.42 6.97
CA ALA A 160 5.67 3.86 6.75
C ALA A 160 4.95 4.51 7.93
N TYR A 161 5.62 5.44 8.61
CA TYR A 161 5.07 6.12 9.78
C TYR A 161 5.52 7.58 9.88
N SER A 162 4.83 8.35 10.68
CA SER A 162 5.20 9.72 11.04
C SER A 162 5.22 9.88 12.56
N CYS A 163 5.81 10.99 12.99
CA CYS A 163 5.84 11.42 14.38
C CYS A 163 5.02 12.70 14.50
N HIS A 164 4.08 12.72 15.44
CA HIS A 164 3.23 13.88 15.73
C HIS A 164 3.39 14.24 17.20
N PHE A 165 3.38 15.52 17.53
CA PHE A 165 3.22 15.90 18.93
C PHE A 165 1.89 15.35 19.42
N ALA A 166 1.90 14.69 20.58
CA ALA A 166 0.65 14.33 21.23
C ALA A 166 -0.05 15.66 21.53
N ASP A 167 -1.14 15.97 20.82
CA ASP A 167 -1.90 17.18 21.09
C ASP A 167 -2.20 17.22 22.60
N GLU A 168 -1.64 18.19 23.31
CA GLU A 168 -2.05 18.50 24.67
C GLU A 168 -3.49 19.01 24.57
N SER A 169 -4.44 18.13 24.87
CA SER A 169 -5.86 18.46 25.04
C SER A 169 -6.07 19.46 26.16
#